data_AF-A0A9D2LZB5-F1
#
_entry.id   AF-A0A9D2LZB5-F1
#
_cell.length_a   1.000
_cell.length_b   1.000
_cell.length_c   1.000
_cell.angle_alpha   90.00
_cell.angle_beta   90.00
_cell.angle_gamma   90.00
#
_symmetry.space_group_name_H-M   'P 1'
#
loop_
_entity.id
_entity.type
_entity.pdbx_description
1 polymer ?
#
loop_
_entity_poly.entity_id
_entity_poly.type
_entity_poly.pdbx_seq_one_letter_code
_entity_poly.pdbx_strand_id
1 'polypeptide(L)'
;MKKKPFVIPACVAGGLLVVALGVYGLLNWFGSPLLPGSLEHRYAREVSAHGAELAAFAQSCLETGQVPETLPLPGLVEQVDLWGAPPKSFVEFTCDGWGIGSSTSYYGFYYSPAGPEPFQGAEVELTPQNGGYAWQGEGDNWGVTRALGQGFYYFEVHF
;
A
#
# COMPACT_ATOMS: atom_id res chain seq x y z
N MET A 1 -30.81 30.52 -38.29
CA MET A 1 -29.65 29.67 -38.00
C MET A 1 -30.14 28.36 -37.37
N LYS A 2 -30.01 27.22 -38.06
CA LYS A 2 -30.43 25.92 -37.50
C LYS A 2 -29.50 25.56 -36.33
N LYS A 3 -30.03 25.45 -35.11
CA LYS A 3 -29.26 24.94 -33.95
C LYS A 3 -28.75 23.54 -34.34
N LYS A 4 -27.43 23.34 -34.34
CA LYS A 4 -26.83 22.03 -34.59
C LYS A 4 -27.16 21.13 -33.39
N PRO A 5 -28.06 20.14 -33.52
CA PRO A 5 -28.61 19.41 -32.38
C PRO A 5 -27.55 18.58 -31.62
N PHE A 6 -26.39 18.38 -32.23
CA PHE A 6 -25.28 17.59 -31.68
C PHE A 6 -24.25 18.39 -30.86
N VAL A 7 -24.28 19.74 -30.90
CA VAL A 7 -23.26 20.55 -30.21
C VAL A 7 -23.40 20.46 -28.69
N ILE A 8 -24.63 20.56 -28.17
CA ILE A 8 -24.87 20.49 -26.72
C ILE A 8 -24.53 19.10 -26.17
N PRO A 9 -24.98 17.97 -26.76
CA PRO A 9 -24.55 16.63 -26.35
C PRO A 9 -23.04 16.42 -26.41
N ALA A 10 -22.36 16.93 -27.45
CA ALA A 10 -20.91 16.82 -27.57
C ALA A 10 -20.17 17.62 -26.50
N CYS A 11 -20.63 18.83 -26.18
CA CYS A 11 -20.05 19.64 -25.09
C CYS A 11 -20.24 18.98 -23.72
N VAL A 12 -21.42 18.39 -23.46
CA VAL A 12 -21.68 17.65 -22.22
C VAL A 12 -20.77 16.42 -22.12
N ALA A 13 -20.67 15.63 -23.19
CA ALA A 13 -19.79 14.47 -23.24
C ALA A 13 -18.31 14.85 -23.03
N GLY A 14 -17.84 15.92 -23.68
CA GLY A 14 -16.49 16.43 -23.49
C GLY A 14 -16.23 16.90 -22.06
N GLY A 15 -17.19 17.61 -21.45
CA GLY A 15 -17.10 18.03 -20.05
C GLY A 15 -17.04 16.85 -19.08
N LEU A 16 -17.89 15.83 -19.28
CA LEU A 16 -17.88 14.61 -18.47
C LEU A 16 -16.55 13.85 -18.58
N LEU A 17 -15.97 13.79 -19.79
CA LEU A 17 -14.66 13.16 -19.98
C LEU A 17 -13.56 13.87 -19.19
N VAL A 18 -13.53 15.20 -19.21
CA VAL A 18 -12.53 15.98 -18.44
C VAL A 18 -12.67 15.72 -16.94
N VAL A 19 -13.90 15.69 -16.42
CA VAL A 19 -14.16 15.38 -15.01
C VAL A 19 -13.70 13.96 -14.68
N ALA A 20 -14.04 12.97 -15.51
CA ALA A 20 -13.66 11.58 -15.29
C ALA A 20 -12.13 11.40 -15.26
N LEU A 21 -11.41 12.03 -16.20
CA LEU A 21 -9.94 12.00 -16.22
C LEU A 21 -9.34 12.71 -15.00
N GLY A 22 -9.93 13.83 -14.58
CA GLY A 22 -9.51 14.54 -13.37
C GLY A 22 -9.67 13.68 -12.11
N VAL A 23 -10.83 13.04 -11.95
CA VAL A 23 -11.11 12.13 -10.83
C VAL A 23 -10.17 10.93 -10.86
N TYR A 24 -9.97 10.30 -12.03
CA TYR A 24 -9.03 9.20 -12.18
C TYR A 24 -7.59 9.61 -11.80
N GLY A 25 -7.13 10.77 -12.24
CA GLY A 25 -5.82 11.30 -11.89
C GLY A 25 -5.67 11.54 -10.39
N LEU A 26 -6.69 12.08 -9.72
CA LEU A 26 -6.70 12.27 -8.28
C LEU A 26 -6.67 10.94 -7.52
N LEU A 27 -7.49 9.96 -7.91
CA LEU A 27 -7.51 8.64 -7.29
C LEU A 27 -6.17 7.91 -7.49
N ASN A 28 -5.56 8.04 -8.67
CA ASN A 28 -4.27 7.45 -8.95
C ASN A 28 -3.14 8.13 -8.15
N TRP A 29 -3.22 9.46 -7.99
CA TRP A 29 -2.22 10.21 -7.23
C TRP A 29 -2.35 9.95 -5.74
N PHE A 30 -3.52 10.20 -5.14
CA PHE A 30 -3.72 10.03 -3.70
C PHE A 30 -3.81 8.58 -3.25
N GLY A 31 -3.93 7.63 -4.20
CA GLY A 31 -4.09 6.21 -3.92
C GLY A 31 -5.56 5.87 -3.66
N SER A 32 -6.00 4.76 -4.24
CA SER A 32 -7.34 4.23 -4.04
C SER A 32 -7.31 2.70 -4.15
N PRO A 33 -7.98 1.97 -3.24
CA PRO A 33 -8.10 0.51 -3.35
C PRO A 33 -8.86 0.08 -4.62
N LEU A 34 -9.57 1.00 -5.27
CA LEU A 34 -10.29 0.74 -6.52
C LEU A 34 -9.40 0.80 -7.77
N LEU A 35 -8.18 1.35 -7.66
CA LEU A 35 -7.25 1.51 -8.76
C LEU A 35 -5.98 0.70 -8.50
N PRO A 36 -5.77 -0.41 -9.23
CA PRO A 36 -4.60 -1.26 -9.07
C PRO A 36 -3.29 -0.46 -9.12
N GLY A 37 -2.41 -0.70 -8.14
CA GLY A 37 -1.09 -0.06 -8.04
C GLY A 37 -1.10 1.39 -7.57
N SER A 38 -2.25 2.08 -7.45
CA SER A 38 -2.26 3.48 -7.01
C SER A 38 -1.80 3.66 -5.55
N LEU A 39 -2.15 2.73 -4.65
CA LEU A 39 -1.68 2.71 -3.27
C LEU A 39 -0.18 2.42 -3.17
N GLU A 40 0.32 1.46 -3.96
CA GLU A 40 1.77 1.20 -4.08
C GLU A 40 2.53 2.48 -4.50
N HIS A 41 2.06 3.21 -5.50
CA HIS A 41 2.66 4.49 -5.89
C HIS A 41 2.59 5.54 -4.78
N ARG A 42 1.51 5.57 -3.98
CA ARG A 42 1.37 6.48 -2.84
C ARG A 42 2.44 6.21 -1.80
N TYR A 43 2.56 4.95 -1.38
CA TYR A 43 3.53 4.57 -0.35
C TYR A 43 4.96 4.61 -0.85
N ALA A 44 5.22 4.33 -2.13
CA ALA A 44 6.53 4.54 -2.74
C ALA A 44 7.00 5.99 -2.61
N ARG A 45 6.09 6.96 -2.75
CA ARG A 45 6.43 8.38 -2.53
C ARG A 45 6.69 8.69 -1.06
N GLU A 46 5.91 8.11 -0.15
CA GLU A 46 6.10 8.28 1.30
C GLU A 46 7.48 7.74 1.73
N VAL A 47 7.79 6.51 1.34
CA VAL A 47 9.11 5.89 1.58
C VAL A 47 10.22 6.70 0.90
N SER A 48 10.00 7.22 -0.31
CA SER A 48 11.00 8.07 -0.96
C SER A 48 11.22 9.40 -0.24
N ALA A 49 10.20 9.96 0.42
CA ALA A 49 10.27 11.24 1.11
C ALA A 49 10.81 11.11 2.54
N HIS A 50 10.43 10.03 3.24
CA HIS A 50 10.68 9.81 4.67
C HIS A 50 11.50 8.56 4.98
N GLY A 51 12.07 7.89 3.97
CA GLY A 51 12.69 6.56 4.10
C GLY A 51 13.80 6.48 5.14
N ALA A 52 14.62 7.52 5.30
CA ALA A 52 15.66 7.53 6.33
C ALA A 52 15.10 7.58 7.76
N GLU A 53 14.04 8.36 7.98
CA GLU A 53 13.35 8.46 9.27
C GLU A 53 12.60 7.17 9.58
N LEU A 54 11.87 6.63 8.60
CA LEU A 54 11.18 5.35 8.70
C LEU A 54 12.16 4.20 8.98
N ALA A 55 13.33 4.19 8.34
CA ALA A 55 14.32 3.14 8.53
C ALA A 55 14.96 3.23 9.91
N ALA A 56 15.28 4.45 10.37
CA ALA A 56 15.79 4.65 11.73
C ALA A 56 14.77 4.21 12.79
N PHE A 57 13.49 4.54 12.59
CA PHE A 57 12.40 4.06 13.43
C PHE A 57 12.32 2.53 13.43
N ALA A 58 12.27 1.91 12.26
CA ALA A 58 12.17 0.47 12.14
C ALA A 58 13.37 -0.24 12.76
N GLN A 59 14.58 0.29 12.57
CA GLN A 59 15.79 -0.25 13.15
C GLN A 59 15.75 -0.19 14.69
N SER A 60 15.26 0.91 15.27
CA SER A 60 15.04 1.01 16.71
C SER A 60 14.04 -0.03 17.23
N CYS A 61 12.96 -0.29 16.48
CA CYS A 61 11.99 -1.34 16.86
C CYS A 61 12.63 -2.73 16.82
N LEU A 62 13.44 -3.02 15.80
CA LEU A 62 14.13 -4.30 15.65
C LEU A 62 15.19 -4.53 16.73
N GLU A 63 15.91 -3.47 17.15
CA GLU A 63 16.94 -3.55 18.18
C GLU A 63 16.36 -3.71 19.59
N THR A 64 15.26 -3.00 19.88
CA THR A 64 14.60 -3.03 21.20
C THR A 64 13.59 -4.17 21.33
N GLY A 65 13.12 -4.71 20.20
CA GLY A 65 12.05 -5.70 20.17
C GLY A 65 10.67 -5.13 20.50
N GLN A 66 10.50 -3.80 20.45
CA GLN A 66 9.26 -3.13 20.85
C GLN A 66 8.97 -1.93 19.93
N VAL A 67 7.69 -1.65 19.68
CA VAL A 67 7.26 -0.42 19.01
C VAL A 67 7.17 0.69 20.06
N PRO A 68 7.87 1.83 19.89
CA PRO A 68 7.80 2.94 20.85
C PRO A 68 6.40 3.56 20.92
N GLU A 69 5.86 3.74 22.13
CA GLU A 69 4.50 4.29 22.33
C GLU A 69 4.36 5.79 22.02
N THR A 70 5.46 6.55 21.99
CA THR A 70 5.44 8.04 22.04
C THR A 70 6.01 8.73 20.82
N LEU A 71 6.42 7.99 19.79
CA LEU A 71 6.97 8.58 18.57
C LEU A 71 5.82 8.93 17.61
N PRO A 72 5.78 10.17 17.08
CA PRO A 72 4.80 10.53 16.07
C PRO A 72 5.01 9.67 14.82
N LEU A 73 3.94 9.05 14.35
CA LEU A 73 3.95 8.30 13.10
C LEU A 73 3.89 9.28 11.91
N PRO A 74 4.64 9.02 10.81
CA PRO A 74 4.50 9.78 9.57
C PRO A 74 3.05 9.73 9.08
N GLY A 75 2.56 10.83 8.50
CA GLY A 75 1.12 11.13 8.44
C GLY A 75 0.22 10.16 7.69
N LEU A 76 0.77 9.18 6.97
CA LEU A 76 0.00 8.11 6.31
C LEU A 76 -0.17 6.85 7.15
N VAL A 77 0.60 6.68 8.22
CA VAL A 77 0.65 5.44 8.99
C VAL A 77 -0.40 5.49 10.09
N GLU A 78 -1.35 4.55 10.04
CA GLU A 78 -2.40 4.38 11.05
C GLU A 78 -1.91 3.51 12.22
N GLN A 79 -1.10 2.50 11.92
CA GLN A 79 -0.62 1.53 12.91
C GLN A 79 0.78 1.03 12.55
N VAL A 80 1.57 0.72 13.57
CA VAL A 80 2.87 0.08 13.43
C VAL A 80 2.99 -1.13 14.33
N ASP A 81 3.43 -2.24 13.75
CA ASP A 81 3.61 -3.51 14.45
C ASP A 81 4.98 -4.10 14.17
N LEU A 82 5.51 -4.83 15.16
CA LEU A 82 6.71 -5.62 15.03
C LEU A 82 6.31 -7.09 14.88
N TRP A 83 6.69 -7.70 13.75
CA TRP A 83 6.37 -9.08 13.43
C TRP A 83 7.63 -9.94 13.36
N GLY A 84 7.42 -11.26 13.47
CA GLY A 84 8.48 -12.25 13.42
C GLY A 84 9.38 -12.28 14.67
N ALA A 85 10.52 -12.96 14.54
CA ALA A 85 11.54 -13.03 15.57
C ALA A 85 12.93 -12.90 14.94
N PRO A 86 13.93 -12.31 15.62
CA PRO A 86 15.29 -12.21 15.08
C PRO A 86 15.82 -13.58 14.63
N PRO A 87 16.46 -13.67 13.46
CA PRO A 87 16.87 -12.58 12.57
C PRO A 87 15.84 -12.18 11.49
N LYS A 88 14.62 -12.74 11.50
CA LYS A 88 13.55 -12.50 10.51
C LYS A 88 12.45 -11.58 11.03
N SER A 89 12.75 -10.76 12.04
CA SER A 89 11.80 -9.76 12.50
C SER A 89 11.74 -8.59 11.52
N PHE A 90 10.56 -8.01 11.34
CA PHE A 90 10.33 -6.88 10.45
C PHE A 90 9.26 -5.94 11.03
N VAL A 91 9.24 -4.69 10.57
CA VAL A 91 8.34 -3.65 11.08
C VAL A 91 7.33 -3.30 10.01
N GLU A 92 6.06 -3.51 10.31
CA GLU A 92 4.92 -3.23 9.44
C GLU A 92 4.34 -1.84 9.74
N PHE A 93 4.09 -1.06 8.70
CA PHE A 93 3.43 0.24 8.74
C PHE A 93 2.12 0.12 7.96
N THR A 94 1.03 -0.08 8.68
CA THR A 94 -0.31 -0.15 8.09
C THR A 94 -0.83 1.26 7.86
N CYS A 95 -1.32 1.54 6.65
CA CYS A 95 -1.69 2.89 6.21
C CYS A 95 -3.17 3.03 5.85
N ASP A 96 -3.79 1.98 5.31
CA ASP A 96 -5.19 2.03 4.91
C ASP A 96 -5.84 0.65 5.07
N GLY A 97 -7.16 0.64 5.23
CA GLY A 97 -8.00 -0.55 5.22
C GLY A 97 -9.29 -0.33 4.44
N TRP A 98 -9.78 -1.35 3.75
CA TRP A 98 -11.02 -1.27 2.97
C TRP A 98 -11.81 -2.58 3.02
N GLY A 99 -13.08 -2.52 3.40
CA GLY A 99 -13.96 -3.69 3.42
C GLY A 99 -14.96 -3.70 4.57
N ILE A 100 -15.70 -4.79 4.70
CA ILE A 100 -16.69 -5.00 5.77
C ILE A 100 -16.60 -6.44 6.29
N GLY A 101 -16.37 -6.59 7.59
CA GLY A 101 -16.35 -7.89 8.24
C GLY A 101 -15.19 -8.75 7.76
N SER A 102 -15.47 -10.00 7.38
CA SER A 102 -14.44 -10.92 6.91
C SER A 102 -13.84 -10.52 5.56
N SER A 103 -14.56 -9.75 4.73
CA SER A 103 -14.04 -9.26 3.45
C SER A 103 -13.38 -7.91 3.62
N THR A 104 -12.19 -7.91 4.22
CA THR A 104 -11.40 -6.71 4.51
C THR A 104 -10.03 -6.84 3.85
N SER A 105 -9.53 -5.73 3.33
CA SER A 105 -8.21 -5.61 2.75
C SER A 105 -7.40 -4.58 3.51
N TYR A 106 -6.10 -4.85 3.71
CA TYR A 106 -5.18 -3.93 4.35
C TYR A 106 -4.01 -3.62 3.44
N TYR A 107 -3.51 -2.40 3.56
CA TYR A 107 -2.50 -1.86 2.69
C TYR A 107 -1.49 -1.07 3.51
N GLY A 108 -0.23 -1.16 3.09
CA GLY A 108 0.83 -0.42 3.72
C GLY A 108 2.19 -0.80 3.17
N PHE A 109 3.21 -0.63 4.00
CA PHE A 109 4.56 -1.05 3.68
C PHE A 109 5.25 -1.57 4.94
N TYR A 110 6.34 -2.30 4.78
CA TYR A 110 7.13 -2.81 5.89
C TYR A 110 8.62 -2.67 5.60
N TYR A 111 9.41 -2.59 6.66
CA TYR A 111 10.86 -2.64 6.60
C TYR A 111 11.34 -4.00 7.06
N SER A 112 12.04 -4.72 6.18
CA SER A 112 12.60 -6.05 6.46
C SER A 112 14.06 -6.14 5.97
N PRO A 113 15.03 -6.31 6.88
CA PRO A 113 16.42 -6.57 6.51
C PRO A 113 16.61 -7.95 5.85
N ALA A 114 15.72 -8.90 6.12
CA ALA A 114 15.83 -10.29 5.65
C ALA A 114 15.34 -10.47 4.20
N GLY A 115 14.59 -9.50 3.67
CA GLY A 115 13.96 -9.57 2.36
C GLY A 115 12.44 -9.50 2.44
N PRO A 116 11.74 -9.81 1.33
CA PRO A 116 10.29 -9.78 1.32
C PRO A 116 9.72 -10.88 2.22
N GLU A 117 8.67 -10.54 2.97
CA GLU A 117 7.95 -11.44 3.87
C GLU A 117 6.46 -11.44 3.49
N PRO A 118 5.75 -12.57 3.66
CA PRO A 118 4.29 -12.58 3.58
C PRO A 118 3.67 -11.80 4.76
N PHE A 119 2.38 -11.47 4.65
CA PHE A 119 1.69 -10.65 5.65
C PHE A 119 1.85 -11.23 7.05
N GLN A 120 2.30 -10.39 8.00
CA GLN A 120 2.56 -10.75 9.40
C GLN A 120 3.46 -11.97 9.61
N GLY A 121 4.27 -12.34 8.61
CA GLY A 121 5.19 -13.48 8.68
C GLY A 121 4.49 -14.83 8.56
N ALA A 122 3.34 -14.89 7.87
CA ALA A 122 2.62 -16.14 7.63
C ALA A 122 3.53 -17.22 7.01
N GLU A 123 3.34 -18.48 7.41
CA GLU A 123 4.13 -19.61 6.90
C GLU A 123 3.66 -20.07 5.51
N VAL A 124 3.75 -19.19 4.52
CA VAL A 124 3.31 -19.40 3.13
C VAL A 124 4.43 -19.07 2.15
N GLU A 125 4.40 -19.72 0.99
CA GLU A 125 5.39 -19.50 -0.06
C GLU A 125 5.13 -18.17 -0.80
N LEU A 126 6.18 -17.36 -0.93
CA LEU A 126 6.20 -16.19 -1.80
C LEU A 126 6.54 -16.60 -3.23
N THR A 127 5.55 -16.53 -4.12
CA THR A 127 5.72 -16.85 -5.55
C THR A 127 6.00 -15.56 -6.34
N PRO A 128 7.08 -15.49 -7.13
CA PRO A 128 7.37 -14.31 -7.96
C PRO A 128 6.21 -13.95 -8.91
N GLN A 129 5.75 -12.70 -8.86
CA GLN A 129 4.66 -12.20 -9.69
C GLN A 129 4.76 -10.68 -9.90
N ASN A 130 4.65 -10.23 -11.17
CA ASN A 130 4.57 -8.81 -11.54
C ASN A 130 5.66 -7.92 -10.89
N GLY A 131 6.92 -8.38 -10.87
CA GLY A 131 8.04 -7.63 -10.29
C GLY A 131 8.12 -7.64 -8.75
N GLY A 132 7.25 -8.40 -8.08
CA GLY A 132 7.35 -8.73 -6.66
C GLY A 132 6.96 -10.16 -6.41
N TYR A 133 6.20 -10.40 -5.35
CA TYR A 133 5.77 -11.72 -4.91
C TYR A 133 4.29 -11.69 -4.57
N ALA A 134 3.62 -12.82 -4.80
CA ALA A 134 2.28 -13.08 -4.32
C ALA A 134 2.31 -14.28 -3.37
N TRP A 135 1.35 -14.35 -2.46
CA TRP A 135 1.15 -15.49 -1.59
C TRP A 135 -0.34 -15.77 -1.44
N GLN A 136 -0.66 -17.04 -1.17
CA GLN A 136 -2.01 -17.51 -0.86
C GLN A 136 -1.98 -18.12 0.54
N GLY A 137 -2.89 -17.66 1.41
CA GLY A 137 -3.08 -18.18 2.75
C GLY A 137 -4.17 -19.25 2.83
N GLU A 138 -4.68 -19.47 4.03
CA GLU A 138 -5.85 -20.31 4.25
C GLU A 138 -7.10 -19.73 3.58
N GLY A 139 -7.90 -20.59 2.95
CA GLY A 139 -9.13 -20.18 2.27
C GLY A 139 -8.85 -19.29 1.04
N ASP A 140 -9.58 -18.19 0.94
CA ASP A 140 -9.44 -17.17 -0.09
C ASP A 140 -8.51 -16.01 0.31
N ASN A 141 -7.82 -16.11 1.45
CA ASN A 141 -6.86 -15.08 1.86
C ASN A 141 -5.66 -15.03 0.89
N TRP A 142 -5.32 -13.85 0.41
CA TRP A 142 -4.18 -13.68 -0.49
C TRP A 142 -3.51 -12.33 -0.28
N GLY A 143 -2.30 -12.19 -0.78
CA GLY A 143 -1.64 -10.90 -0.78
C GLY A 143 -0.48 -10.82 -1.74
N VAL A 144 0.06 -9.61 -1.86
CA VAL A 144 1.23 -9.30 -2.66
C VAL A 144 2.23 -8.49 -1.86
N THR A 145 3.50 -8.61 -2.22
CA THR A 145 4.56 -7.75 -1.72
C THR A 145 5.53 -7.35 -2.82
N ARG A 146 5.94 -6.08 -2.84
CA ARG A 146 6.81 -5.50 -3.88
C ARG A 146 7.86 -4.59 -3.26
N ALA A 147 9.07 -4.61 -3.79
CA ALA A 147 10.14 -3.76 -3.28
C ALA A 147 9.85 -2.28 -3.58
N LEU A 148 9.92 -1.43 -2.55
CA LEU A 148 9.91 0.02 -2.66
C LEU A 148 11.33 0.61 -2.64
N GLY A 149 12.32 -0.21 -2.26
CA GLY A 149 13.74 0.16 -2.16
C GLY A 149 14.17 0.39 -0.70
N GLN A 150 15.49 0.42 -0.47
CA GLN A 150 16.08 0.68 0.87
C GLN A 150 15.58 -0.26 1.99
N GLY A 151 15.28 -1.52 1.65
CA GLY A 151 14.75 -2.50 2.62
C GLY A 151 13.25 -2.36 2.91
N PHE A 152 12.57 -1.44 2.21
CA PHE A 152 11.12 -1.31 2.28
C PHE A 152 10.42 -2.11 1.19
N TYR A 153 9.25 -2.62 1.57
CA TYR A 153 8.39 -3.42 0.73
C TYR A 153 6.94 -2.97 0.92
N TYR A 154 6.21 -2.81 -0.17
CA TYR A 154 4.77 -2.67 -0.19
C TYR A 154 4.12 -3.99 0.23
N PHE A 155 2.95 -3.91 0.87
CA PHE A 155 2.04 -5.04 0.99
C PHE A 155 0.59 -4.65 0.70
N GLU A 156 -0.13 -5.63 0.19
CA GLU A 156 -1.58 -5.66 0.09
C GLU A 156 -2.02 -7.06 0.50
N VAL A 157 -3.03 -7.14 1.37
CA VAL A 157 -3.61 -8.38 1.84
C VAL A 157 -5.12 -8.31 1.78
N HIS A 158 -5.75 -9.42 1.44
CA HIS A 158 -7.20 -9.59 1.36
C HIS A 158 -7.63 -10.80 2.16
N PHE A 159 -8.72 -10.65 2.89
CA PHE A 159 -9.46 -11.66 3.64
C PHE A 159 -10.87 -11.84 3.06
#